data_AF-A0A4R9G6I2-F1
#
_entry.id   AF-A0A4R9G6I2-F1
#
_cell.length_a   1.000
_cell.length_b   1.000
_cell.length_c   1.000
_cell.angle_alpha   90.00
_cell.angle_beta   90.00
_cell.angle_gamma   90.00
#
_symmetry.space_group_name_H-M   'P 1'
#
loop_
_entity.id
_entity.type
_entity.pdbx_description
1 polymer ?
#
loop_
_entity_poly.entity_id
_entity_poly.type
_entity_poly.pdbx_seq_one_letter_code
_entity_poly.pdbx_strand_id
1 'polypeptide(L)'
;MDAEEIRKQLSNRIHRIKGQLDAIERGLYNEDEDCEKTLLLLKASSQALKKFGEAYVQEYMDRCFSDKKSGAVVQKNVKKAIKAAFSL
;
A
#
# COMPACT_ATOMS: atom_id res chain seq x y z
N MET A 1 -17.52 -5.10 8.28
CA MET A 1 -16.33 -4.91 9.14
C MET A 1 -16.49 -3.62 9.88
N ASP A 2 -16.13 -3.59 11.15
CA ASP A 2 -16.13 -2.36 11.94
C ASP A 2 -15.00 -1.42 11.49
N ALA A 3 -15.21 -0.11 11.61
CA ALA A 3 -14.24 0.91 11.22
C ALA A 3 -12.92 0.78 12.01
N GLU A 4 -12.96 0.30 13.25
CA GLU A 4 -11.77 0.03 14.04
C GLU A 4 -10.96 -1.15 13.48
N GLU A 5 -11.65 -2.19 13.04
CA GLU A 5 -11.02 -3.38 12.44
C GLU A 5 -10.32 -3.03 11.12
N ILE A 6 -10.95 -2.21 10.27
CA ILE A 6 -10.35 -1.67 9.04
C ILE A 6 -9.06 -0.90 9.35
N ARG A 7 -9.12 0.03 10.32
CA ARG A 7 -7.94 0.81 10.74
C ARG A 7 -6.81 -0.09 11.21
N LYS A 8 -7.12 -1.10 12.02
CA LYS A 8 -6.14 -2.07 12.53
C LYS A 8 -5.49 -2.87 11.40
N GLN A 9 -6.28 -3.37 10.44
CA GLN A 9 -5.76 -4.11 9.29
C GLN A 9 -4.83 -3.27 8.42
N LEU A 10 -5.21 -2.02 8.12
CA LEU A 10 -4.38 -1.10 7.34
C LEU A 10 -3.11 -0.69 8.09
N SER A 11 -3.21 -0.42 9.39
CA SER A 11 -2.04 -0.14 10.25
C SER A 11 -1.05 -1.31 10.28
N ASN A 12 -1.54 -2.55 10.43
CA ASN A 12 -0.70 -3.74 10.39
C ASN A 12 0.06 -3.89 9.07
N ARG A 13 -0.57 -3.54 7.94
CA ARG A 13 0.09 -3.53 6.62
C ARG A 13 1.22 -2.49 6.56
N ILE A 14 0.99 -1.29 7.08
CA ILE A 14 2.03 -0.24 7.15
C ILE A 14 3.19 -0.70 8.04
N HIS A 15 2.93 -1.27 9.22
CA HIS A 15 3.99 -1.75 10.11
C HIS A 15 4.89 -2.79 9.44
N ARG A 16 4.31 -3.69 8.64
CA ARG A 16 5.08 -4.65 7.85
C ARG A 16 5.97 -3.97 6.81
N ILE A 17 5.43 -2.99 6.07
CA ILE A 17 6.20 -2.23 5.08
C ILE A 17 7.35 -1.49 5.75
N LYS A 18 7.10 -0.84 6.90
CA LYS A 18 8.15 -0.16 7.68
C LYS A 18 9.28 -1.11 8.05
N GLY A 19 8.96 -2.29 8.61
CA GLY A 19 9.98 -3.28 8.95
C GLY A 19 10.82 -3.75 7.75
N GLN A 20 10.23 -3.79 6.55
CA GLN A 20 10.98 -4.09 5.32
C GLN A 20 11.90 -2.93 4.91
N LEU A 21 11.43 -1.67 5.01
CA LEU A 21 12.23 -0.48 4.73
C LEU A 21 13.39 -0.34 5.73
N ASP A 22 13.15 -0.56 7.02
CA ASP A 22 14.18 -0.54 8.06
C ASP A 22 15.24 -1.62 7.80
N ALA A 23 14.84 -2.78 7.26
CA ALA A 23 15.78 -3.84 6.88
C ALA A 23 16.66 -3.44 5.69
N ILE A 24 16.08 -2.80 4.67
CA ILE A 24 16.81 -2.28 3.52
C ILE A 24 17.79 -1.19 3.95
N GLU A 25 17.35 -0.26 4.81
CA GLU A 25 18.19 0.82 5.33
C GLU A 25 19.40 0.27 6.11
N ARG A 26 19.16 -0.70 7.02
CA ARG A 26 20.26 -1.37 7.73
C ARG A 26 21.26 -2.01 6.78
N GLY A 27 20.76 -2.54 5.66
CA GLY A 27 21.60 -3.18 4.66
C GLY A 27 22.56 -2.24 3.91
N LEU A 28 22.26 -0.94 3.85
CA LEU A 28 23.16 0.05 3.24
C LEU A 28 24.49 0.21 3.99
N TYR A 29 24.50 -0.14 5.27
CA TYR A 29 25.66 0.01 6.16
C TYR A 29 26.37 -1.31 6.45
N ASN A 30 25.92 -2.42 5.85
CA ASN A 30 26.47 -3.74 6.07
C ASN A 30 27.35 -4.14 4.89
N GLU A 31 28.66 -4.25 5.10
CA GLU A 31 29.62 -4.57 4.03
C GLU A 31 29.50 -6.02 3.53
N ASP A 32 28.90 -6.90 4.33
CA ASP A 32 28.61 -8.31 4.00
C ASP A 32 27.14 -8.50 3.52
N GLU A 33 26.44 -7.42 3.16
CA GLU A 33 25.05 -7.48 2.70
C GLU A 33 24.92 -8.28 1.40
N ASP A 34 24.01 -9.26 1.41
CA ASP A 34 23.61 -9.97 0.20
C ASP A 34 22.74 -9.06 -0.70
N CYS A 35 23.36 -8.48 -1.73
CA CYS A 35 22.71 -7.63 -2.72
C CYS A 35 21.45 -8.28 -3.34
N GLU A 36 21.46 -9.59 -3.60
CA GLU A 36 20.30 -10.29 -4.16
C GLU A 36 19.14 -10.26 -3.16
N LYS A 37 19.42 -10.55 -1.89
CA LYS A 37 18.43 -10.48 -0.81
C LYS A 37 17.87 -9.07 -0.63
N THR A 38 18.71 -8.03 -0.71
CA THR A 38 18.25 -6.63 -0.63
C THR A 38 17.37 -6.27 -1.82
N LEU A 39 17.70 -6.71 -3.04
CA LEU A 39 16.86 -6.53 -4.24
C LEU A 39 15.50 -7.24 -4.12
N LEU A 40 15.48 -8.45 -3.56
CA LEU A 40 14.24 -9.17 -3.27
C LEU A 40 13.37 -8.45 -2.24
N LEU A 41 13.99 -7.91 -1.18
CA LEU A 41 13.31 -7.08 -0.18
C LEU A 41 12.73 -5.81 -0.79
N LEU A 42 13.50 -5.09 -1.62
CA LEU A 42 13.02 -3.90 -2.35
C LEU A 42 11.79 -4.22 -3.21
N LYS A 43 11.83 -5.32 -3.97
CA LYS A 43 10.69 -5.80 -4.76
C LYS A 43 9.48 -6.10 -3.87
N ALA A 44 9.69 -6.80 -2.75
CA ALA A 44 8.63 -7.16 -1.83
C ALA A 44 7.98 -5.92 -1.18
N SER A 45 8.79 -4.95 -0.75
CA SER A 45 8.34 -3.66 -0.20
C SER A 45 7.49 -2.88 -1.19
N SER A 46 7.93 -2.80 -2.45
CA SER A 46 7.18 -2.14 -3.53
C SER A 46 5.81 -2.78 -3.76
N GLN A 47 5.75 -4.12 -3.86
CA GLN A 47 4.48 -4.82 -4.02
C GLN A 47 3.58 -4.69 -2.77
N ALA A 48 4.15 -4.69 -1.58
CA ALA A 48 3.39 -4.49 -0.34
C ALA A 48 2.77 -3.08 -0.29
N LEU A 49 3.51 -2.05 -0.72
CA LEU A 49 3.01 -0.69 -0.81
C LEU A 49 1.87 -0.56 -1.82
N LYS A 50 1.99 -1.18 -3.00
CA LYS A 50 0.89 -1.22 -3.98
C LYS A 50 -0.37 -1.87 -3.42
N LYS A 51 -0.24 -3.05 -2.81
CA LYS A 51 -1.35 -3.77 -2.17
C LYS A 51 -1.98 -2.99 -1.03
N PHE A 52 -1.18 -2.23 -0.28
CA PHE A 52 -1.68 -1.31 0.74
C PHE A 52 -2.51 -0.19 0.10
N GLY A 53 -2.01 0.46 -0.95
CA GLY A 53 -2.73 1.51 -1.68
C GLY A 53 -4.08 1.04 -2.21
N GLU A 54 -4.13 -0.16 -2.80
CA GLU A 54 -5.38 -0.77 -3.26
C GLU A 54 -6.38 -0.94 -2.09
N ALA A 55 -5.93 -1.53 -0.97
CA ALA A 55 -6.78 -1.75 0.19
C ALA A 55 -7.27 -0.44 0.81
N TYR A 56 -6.38 0.54 0.98
CA TYR A 56 -6.74 1.85 1.53
C TYR A 56 -7.84 2.53 0.72
N VAL A 57 -7.71 2.54 -0.60
CA VAL A 57 -8.73 3.15 -1.47
C VAL A 57 -10.04 2.37 -1.41
N GLN A 58 -10.00 1.04 -1.39
CA GLN A 58 -11.23 0.24 -1.30
C GLN A 58 -12.02 0.55 -0.03
N GLU A 59 -11.33 0.71 1.10
CA GLU A 59 -11.95 0.95 2.41
C GLU A 59 -12.36 2.42 2.63
N TYR A 60 -11.60 3.38 2.10
CA TYR A 60 -11.87 4.81 2.27
C TYR A 60 -12.49 5.47 1.03
N MET A 61 -12.97 4.69 0.07
CA MET A 61 -13.44 5.19 -1.22
C MET A 61 -14.52 6.26 -1.06
N ASP A 62 -15.54 6.00 -0.23
CA ASP A 62 -16.61 6.96 -0.02
C ASP A 62 -16.07 8.23 0.60
N ARG A 63 -15.11 8.16 1.52
CA ARG A 63 -14.46 9.34 2.12
C ARG A 63 -13.51 10.06 1.16
N CYS A 64 -12.86 9.35 0.25
CA CYS A 64 -12.01 9.92 -0.80
C CYS A 64 -12.82 10.69 -1.86
N PHE A 65 -14.10 10.34 -2.05
CA PHE A 65 -14.93 10.88 -3.13
C PHE A 65 -16.23 11.56 -2.66
N SER A 66 -16.54 11.58 -1.36
CA SER A 66 -17.76 12.17 -0.79
C SER A 66 -17.81 13.69 -0.88
N ASP A 67 -16.66 14.37 -0.91
CA ASP A 67 -16.58 15.84 -0.98
C ASP A 67 -16.60 16.41 -2.40
N LYS A 68 -16.46 15.57 -3.43
CA LYS A 68 -16.54 16.05 -4.82
C LYS A 68 -17.95 15.84 -5.34
N LYS A 69 -18.64 16.95 -5.66
CA LYS A 69 -19.94 17.06 -6.36
C LYS A 69 -20.01 16.38 -7.75
N SER A 70 -19.28 15.29 -7.99
CA SER A 70 -19.23 14.59 -9.28
C SER A 70 -19.69 13.16 -9.09
N GLY A 71 -20.83 12.84 -9.71
CA GLY A 71 -21.67 11.68 -9.40
C GLY A 71 -21.05 10.29 -9.62
N ALA A 72 -21.89 9.28 -9.33
CA ALA A 72 -21.57 7.85 -9.24
C ALA A 72 -20.67 7.26 -10.37
N VAL A 73 -20.63 7.89 -11.54
CA VAL A 73 -19.78 7.49 -12.67
C VAL A 73 -18.29 7.79 -12.41
N VAL A 74 -17.97 8.92 -11.77
CA VAL A 74 -16.58 9.30 -11.45
C VAL A 74 -15.99 8.34 -10.43
N GLN A 75 -16.75 7.98 -9.40
CA GLN A 75 -16.32 7.03 -8.37
C GLN A 75 -16.00 5.64 -8.96
N LYS A 76 -16.82 5.14 -9.89
CA LYS A 76 -16.60 3.85 -10.55
C LYS A 76 -15.35 3.83 -11.43
N ASN A 77 -15.11 4.89 -12.19
CA ASN A 77 -13.95 4.99 -13.07
C ASN A 77 -12.64 5.15 -12.28
N VAL A 78 -12.66 5.92 -11.20
CA VAL A 78 -11.49 6.07 -10.33
C VAL A 78 -11.18 4.76 -9.59
N LYS A 79 -12.19 4.02 -9.12
CA LYS A 79 -12.00 2.67 -8.55
C LYS A 79 -11.30 1.71 -9.52
N LYS A 80 -11.71 1.72 -10.79
CA LYS A 80 -11.08 0.93 -11.85
C LYS A 80 -9.64 1.35 -12.10
N ALA A 81 -9.37 2.66 -12.21
CA ALA A 81 -8.04 3.18 -12.46
C ALA A 81 -7.07 2.85 -11.31
N ILE A 82 -7.53 2.93 -10.06
CA ILE A 82 -6.73 2.60 -8.88
C ILE A 82 -6.43 1.09 -8.83
N LYS A 83 -7.43 0.24 -9.05
CA LYS A 83 -7.17 -1.22 -9.18
C LYS A 83 -6.13 -1.48 -10.27
N ALA A 84 -6.29 -0.89 -11.45
CA ALA A 84 -5.35 -1.06 -12.55
C ALA A 84 -3.91 -0.58 -12.19
N ALA A 85 -3.77 0.52 -11.47
CA ALA A 85 -2.47 1.06 -11.05
C ALA A 85 -1.75 0.19 -10.00
N PHE A 86 -2.51 -0.51 -9.15
CA PHE A 86 -1.95 -1.28 -8.03
C PHE A 86 -1.96 -2.80 -8.23
N SER A 87 -2.63 -3.32 -9.26
CA SER A 87 -2.71 -4.76 -9.58
C SER A 87 -1.60 -5.30 -10.52
N LEU A 88 -0.46 -4.61 -10.66
CA LEU A 88 0.72 -5.08 -11.42
C LEU A 88 1.72 -5.87 -10.56
#